data_AF-A0A357XYL6-F1
#
_entry.id   AF-A0A357XYL6-F1
#
_cell.length_a   1.000
_cell.length_b   1.000
_cell.length_c   1.000
_cell.angle_alpha   90.00
_cell.angle_beta   90.00
_cell.angle_gamma   90.00
#
_symmetry.space_group_name_H-M   'P 1'
#
loop_
_entity.id
_entity.type
_entity.pdbx_description
1 polymer ?
#
loop_
_entity_poly.entity_id
_entity_poly.type
_entity_poly.pdbx_seq_one_letter_code
_entity_poly.pdbx_strand_id
1 'polypeptide(L)'
;MEAHTAVDLCREAIRISILISLPVLSAGVVVGLVIGLLQALTQVQEQTIAIVLKILAMVLVLAWLMPWMTQHMMEYSTELFVFIPERLGP
;
A
#
# COMPACT_ATOMS: atom_id res chain seq x y z
N MET A 1 -6.62 19.41 23.80
CA MET A 1 -6.30 18.09 23.21
C MET A 1 -6.06 17.13 24.35
N GLU A 2 -7.04 16.31 24.71
CA GLU A 2 -6.80 15.23 25.67
C GLU A 2 -5.84 14.21 25.03
N ALA A 3 -4.80 13.80 25.74
CA ALA A 3 -3.77 12.88 25.23
C ALA A 3 -4.37 11.56 24.69
N HIS A 4 -5.53 11.15 25.22
CA HIS A 4 -6.26 9.96 24.79
C HIS A 4 -6.74 10.06 23.32
N THR A 5 -7.33 11.17 22.91
CA THR A 5 -7.81 11.37 21.54
C THR A 5 -6.68 11.33 20.51
N ALA A 6 -5.51 11.86 20.85
CA ALA A 6 -4.34 11.82 19.96
C ALA A 6 -3.82 10.38 19.78
N VAL A 7 -3.83 9.57 20.85
CA VAL A 7 -3.41 8.16 20.80
C VAL A 7 -4.38 7.32 19.97
N ASP A 8 -5.68 7.55 20.08
CA ASP A 8 -6.68 6.82 19.29
C ASP A 8 -6.58 7.14 17.79
N LEU A 9 -6.38 8.41 17.43
CA LEU A 9 -6.15 8.83 16.04
C LEU A 9 -4.89 8.14 15.46
N CYS A 10 -3.79 8.14 16.22
CA CYS A 10 -2.56 7.47 15.79
C CYS A 10 -2.75 5.97 15.62
N ARG A 11 -3.51 5.32 16.51
CA ARG A 11 -3.82 3.89 16.40
C ARG A 11 -4.59 3.58 15.12
N GLU A 12 -5.59 4.38 14.78
CA GLU A 12 -6.38 4.17 13.56
C GLU A 12 -5.56 4.46 12.30
N ALA A 13 -4.74 5.52 12.30
CA ALA A 13 -3.80 5.81 11.21
C ALA A 13 -2.86 4.62 10.92
N ILE A 14 -2.30 4.01 11.97
CA ILE A 14 -1.42 2.83 11.86
C ILE A 14 -2.20 1.64 11.32
N ARG A 15 -3.43 1.41 11.80
CA ARG A 15 -4.29 0.31 11.36
C ARG A 15 -4.57 0.40 9.85
N ILE A 16 -4.94 1.58 9.37
CA ILE A 16 -5.24 1.84 7.96
C ILE A 16 -3.96 1.71 7.12
N SER A 17 -2.83 2.22 7.61
CA SER A 17 -1.53 2.07 6.94
C SER A 17 -1.13 0.59 6.77
N ILE A 18 -1.38 -0.25 7.78
CA ILE A 18 -1.16 -1.71 7.72
C ILE A 18 -2.12 -2.34 6.71
N LEU A 19 -3.40 -1.97 6.73
CA LEU A 19 -4.41 -2.51 5.83
C LEU A 19 -4.11 -2.16 4.36
N ILE A 20 -3.64 -0.95 4.08
CA ILE A 20 -3.27 -0.50 2.73
C ILE A 20 -1.97 -1.18 2.25
N SER A 21 -1.00 -1.40 3.14
CA SER A 21 0.29 -2.00 2.77
C SER A 21 0.23 -3.51 2.56
N LEU A 22 -0.65 -4.23 3.25
CA LEU A 22 -0.85 -5.68 3.10
C LEU A 22 -1.03 -6.17 1.66
N PRO A 23 -2.00 -5.65 0.86
CA PRO A 23 -2.20 -6.09 -0.51
C PRO A 23 -1.00 -5.75 -1.41
N VAL A 24 -0.38 -4.59 -1.23
CA VAL A 24 0.81 -4.18 -1.99
C VAL A 24 1.99 -5.12 -1.74
N LEU A 25 2.26 -5.44 -0.47
CA LEU A 25 3.29 -6.41 -0.06
C LEU A 25 3.00 -7.79 -0.63
N SER A 26 1.77 -8.27 -0.51
CA SER A 26 1.38 -9.60 -1.00
C SER A 26 1.54 -9.71 -2.53
N ALA A 27 1.10 -8.70 -3.27
CA ALA A 27 1.25 -8.65 -4.72
C ALA A 27 2.73 -8.55 -5.11
N GLY A 28 3.52 -7.79 -4.36
CA GLY A 28 4.98 -7.71 -4.50
C GLY A 28 5.66 -9.07 -4.38
N VAL A 29 5.31 -9.83 -3.35
CA VAL A 29 5.84 -11.19 -3.12
C VAL A 29 5.44 -12.13 -4.24
N VAL A 30 4.16 -12.15 -4.63
CA VAL A 30 3.66 -13.04 -5.70
C VAL A 30 4.35 -12.73 -7.03
N VAL A 31 4.41 -11.46 -7.43
CA VAL A 31 5.07 -11.07 -8.69
C VAL A 31 6.57 -11.33 -8.65
N GLY A 32 7.23 -11.02 -7.53
CA GLY A 32 8.65 -11.31 -7.34
C GLY A 32 8.97 -12.80 -7.46
N LEU A 33 8.11 -13.65 -6.89
CA LEU A 33 8.21 -15.11 -6.99
C LEU A 33 8.02 -15.60 -8.43
N VAL A 34 6.94 -15.15 -9.09
CA VAL A 34 6.64 -15.55 -10.48
C VAL A 34 7.77 -15.16 -11.42
N ILE A 35 8.26 -13.92 -11.33
CA ILE A 35 9.34 -13.46 -12.20
C ILE A 35 10.67 -14.12 -11.84
N GLY A 36 10.95 -14.36 -10.57
CA GLY A 36 12.12 -15.13 -10.14
C GLY A 36 12.11 -16.56 -10.70
N LEU A 37 10.94 -17.20 -10.71
CA LEU A 37 10.75 -18.53 -11.29
C LEU A 37 10.95 -18.50 -12.81
N LEU A 38 10.36 -17.54 -13.52
CA LEU A 38 10.55 -17.39 -14.97
C LEU A 38 12.02 -17.14 -15.32
N GLN A 39 12.73 -16.33 -14.52
CA GLN A 39 14.16 -16.08 -14.67
C GLN A 39 14.97 -17.38 -14.51
N ALA A 40 14.63 -18.21 -13.51
CA ALA A 40 15.30 -19.49 -13.28
C ALA A 40 15.00 -20.53 -14.37
N LEU A 41 13.74 -20.63 -14.82
CA LEU A 41 13.30 -21.61 -15.82
C LEU A 41 13.88 -21.33 -17.22
N THR A 42 14.02 -20.06 -17.59
CA THR A 42 14.46 -19.67 -18.94
C THR A 42 15.99 -19.62 -19.07
N GLN A 43 16.74 -19.84 -17.98
CA GLN A 43 18.21 -19.72 -17.90
C GLN A 43 18.78 -18.37 -18.39
N VAL A 44 17.96 -17.33 -18.50
CA VAL A 44 18.41 -15.99 -18.91
C VAL A 44 19.06 -15.31 -17.71
N GLN A 45 20.40 -15.32 -17.68
CA GLN A 45 21.21 -14.65 -16.65
C GLN A 45 21.55 -13.19 -16.97
N GLU A 46 21.01 -12.64 -18.07
CA GLU A 46 21.12 -11.23 -18.42
C GLU A 46 20.37 -10.36 -17.40
N GLN A 47 21.11 -9.82 -16.43
CA GLN A 47 20.53 -9.07 -15.31
C GLN A 47 19.68 -7.88 -15.79
N THR A 48 20.03 -7.25 -16.91
CA THR A 48 19.31 -6.10 -17.46
C THR A 48 17.87 -6.44 -17.84
N ILE A 49 17.63 -7.57 -18.53
CA ILE A 49 16.29 -7.97 -18.97
C ILE A 49 15.41 -8.35 -17.76
N ALA A 50 15.99 -9.06 -16.79
CA ALA A 50 15.29 -9.46 -15.58
C ALA A 50 14.89 -8.25 -14.72
N ILE A 51 15.74 -7.22 -14.63
CA ILE A 51 15.43 -5.97 -13.92
C ILE A 51 14.27 -5.23 -14.60
N VAL A 52 14.31 -5.09 -15.94
CA VAL A 52 13.25 -4.42 -16.69
C VAL A 52 11.90 -5.12 -16.51
N LEU A 53 11.88 -6.45 -16.63
CA LEU A 53 10.66 -7.24 -16.46
C LEU A 53 10.08 -7.11 -15.04
N LYS A 54 10.93 -7.15 -14.00
CA LYS A 54 10.52 -6.94 -12.60
C LYS A 54 9.93 -5.55 -12.38
N ILE A 55 10.56 -4.49 -12.90
CA ILE A 55 10.07 -3.12 -12.76
C ILE A 55 8.71 -2.97 -13.45
N LEU A 56 8.58 -3.47 -14.68
CA LEU A 56 7.33 -3.38 -15.44
C LEU A 56 6.18 -4.03 -14.67
N ALA A 57 6.42 -5.22 -14.10
CA ALA A 57 5.40 -5.91 -13.33
C ALA A 57 5.06 -5.22 -12.01
N MET A 58 6.05 -4.65 -11.31
CA MET A 58 5.82 -3.82 -10.12
C MET A 58 4.97 -2.58 -10.44
N VAL A 59 5.26 -1.90 -11.55
CA VAL A 59 4.48 -0.74 -12.00
C VAL A 59 3.05 -1.14 -12.34
N LEU A 60 2.84 -2.28 -13.00
CA LEU A 60 1.49 -2.77 -13.32
C LEU A 60 0.68 -3.11 -12.06
N VAL A 61 1.28 -3.79 -11.08
CA VAL A 61 0.65 -4.07 -9.79
C VAL A 61 0.31 -2.76 -9.08
N LEU A 62 1.25 -1.82 -9.01
CA LEU A 62 1.03 -0.54 -8.35
C LEU A 62 -0.08 0.25 -9.02
N ALA A 63 -0.10 0.30 -10.36
CA ALA A 63 -1.16 0.96 -11.13
C ALA A 63 -2.53 0.31 -10.89
N TRP A 64 -2.59 -1.01 -10.73
CA TRP A 64 -3.83 -1.72 -10.41
C TRP A 64 -4.32 -1.41 -8.99
N LEU A 65 -3.42 -1.40 -8.00
CA LEU A 65 -3.75 -1.14 -6.60
C LEU A 65 -3.97 0.34 -6.29
N MET A 66 -3.44 1.24 -7.12
CA MET A 66 -3.52 2.70 -6.96
C MET A 66 -4.93 3.22 -6.62
N PRO A 67 -6.00 2.93 -7.41
CA PRO A 67 -7.34 3.44 -7.11
C PRO A 67 -7.83 2.99 -5.72
N TRP A 68 -7.60 1.72 -5.36
CA TRP A 68 -8.01 1.17 -4.08
C TRP A 68 -7.28 1.85 -2.91
N MET A 69 -5.96 2.04 -3.02
CA MET A 69 -5.18 2.75 -2.00
C MET A 69 -5.68 4.18 -1.80
N THR A 70 -5.98 4.88 -2.90
CA THR A 70 -6.52 6.24 -2.86
C THR A 70 -7.89 6.29 -2.20
N GLN A 71 -8.77 5.31 -2.44
CA GLN A 71 -10.08 5.23 -1.76
C GLN A 71 -9.92 5.15 -0.24
N HIS A 72 -9.08 4.26 0.28
CA HIS A 72 -8.85 4.13 1.72
C HIS A 72 -8.24 5.37 2.36
N MET A 73 -7.29 6.02 1.67
CA MET A 73 -6.71 7.29 2.15
C MET A 73 -7.74 8.42 2.19
N MET A 74 -8.63 8.47 1.18
CA MET A 74 -9.71 9.45 1.11
C MET A 74 -10.74 9.20 2.21
N GLU A 75 -11.18 7.96 2.42
CA GLU A 75 -12.10 7.58 3.49
C GLU A 75 -11.58 8.01 4.86
N TYR A 76 -10.33 7.65 5.18
CA TYR A 76 -9.70 8.07 6.43
C TYR A 76 -9.62 9.60 6.55
N SER A 77 -9.23 10.29 5.48
CA SER A 77 -9.11 11.74 5.49
C SER A 77 -10.47 12.40 5.70
N THR A 78 -11.51 11.94 5.01
CA THR A 78 -12.89 12.43 5.19
C THR A 78 -13.39 12.15 6.60
N GLU A 79 -13.13 10.98 7.15
CA GLU A 79 -13.45 10.64 8.54
C GLU A 79 -12.78 11.63 9.51
N LEU A 80 -11.49 11.90 9.35
CA LEU A 80 -10.80 12.92 10.13
C LEU A 80 -11.44 14.31 9.99
N PHE A 81 -11.69 14.78 8.77
CA PHE A 81 -12.27 16.12 8.55
C PHE A 81 -13.70 16.26 9.09
N VAL A 82 -14.48 15.18 9.16
CA VAL A 82 -15.85 15.17 9.68
C VAL A 82 -15.88 15.04 11.21
N PHE A 83 -15.04 14.19 11.80
CA PHE A 83 -15.05 13.93 13.25
C PHE A 83 -14.20 14.92 14.06
N ILE A 84 -13.21 15.58 13.46
CA ILE A 84 -12.44 16.65 14.13
C ILE A 84 -13.32 17.82 14.60
N PRO A 85 -14.22 18.41 13.78
CA PRO A 85 -15.10 19.48 14.25
C PRO A 85 -16.12 19.02 15.29
N GLU A 86 -16.56 17.76 15.28
CA GLU A 86 -17.46 17.21 16.32
C GLU A 86 -16.75 17.03 17.67
N ARG A 87 -15.43 16.79 17.67
CA ARG A 87 -14.59 16.69 18.88
C ARG A 87 -14.00 18.03 19.35
N LEU A 88 -14.18 19.10 18.56
CA LEU A 88 -13.68 20.46 18.83
C LEU A 88 -14.80 21.52 18.93
N GLY A 89 -16.06 21.17 18.65
CA GLY A 89 -17.24 21.99 18.99
C GLY A 89 -17.44 22.05 20.51
N PRO A 90 -17.95 23.17 21.03
CA PRO A 90 -17.69 23.68 22.39
C PRO A 90 -17.86 22.69 23.53
#